data_AF-A0A380SA65-F1
#
_entry.id   AF-A0A380SA65-F1
#
_cell.length_a   1.000
_cell.length_b   1.000
_cell.length_c   1.000
_cell.angle_alpha   90.00
_cell.angle_beta   90.00
_cell.angle_gamma   90.00
#
_symmetry.space_group_name_H-M   'P 1'
#
loop_
_entity.id
_entity.type
_entity.pdbx_description
1 polymer ?
#
loop_
_entity_poly.entity_id
_entity_poly.type
_entity_poly.pdbx_seq_one_letter_code
_entity_poly.pdbx_strand_id
1 'polypeptide(L)'
;MPSGIIIQDWVMKTNYALDKELPTLPILKRGSDYTFQFNYEVEPQGALYFKIIFYSKDETVLSSQIIKDKEVHVNYPETAHTYKVQMINAAAQIIRFEKFTITEQRLIDSKQRNLTISGVTNVDTNEAVRNVVFVEPSQWLDYPIVAICSVTFKECNPLLNIGLKLSRIIGMKSKGLYRETW
;
A
#
# COMPACT_ATOMS: atom_id res chain seq x y z
N MET A 1 -10.75 13.18 -23.56
CA MET A 1 -10.79 14.19 -22.48
C MET A 1 -10.00 15.42 -22.92
N PRO A 2 -10.45 16.66 -22.67
CA PRO A 2 -9.63 17.84 -22.89
C PRO A 2 -8.32 17.79 -22.08
N SER A 3 -7.31 18.55 -22.51
CA SER A 3 -6.04 18.68 -21.78
C SER A 3 -6.20 19.60 -20.57
N GLY A 4 -5.43 19.34 -19.51
CA GLY A 4 -5.37 20.16 -18.30
C GLY A 4 -6.38 19.79 -17.20
N ILE A 5 -7.20 18.75 -17.40
CA ILE A 5 -8.16 18.29 -16.39
C ILE A 5 -7.46 17.39 -15.38
N ILE A 6 -7.83 17.52 -14.11
CA ILE A 6 -7.48 16.58 -13.06
C ILE A 6 -8.29 15.31 -13.28
N ILE A 7 -7.61 14.17 -13.43
CA ILE A 7 -8.23 12.85 -13.57
C ILE A 7 -8.52 12.25 -12.20
N GLN A 8 -7.53 12.34 -11.30
CA GLN A 8 -7.62 11.81 -9.94
C GLN A 8 -6.83 12.71 -9.00
N ASP A 9 -7.40 12.97 -7.83
CA ASP A 9 -6.71 13.55 -6.69
C ASP A 9 -6.61 12.55 -5.54
N TRP A 10 -5.50 12.64 -4.82
CA TRP A 10 -5.27 11.93 -3.58
C TRP A 10 -4.95 12.96 -2.51
N VAL A 11 -5.55 12.77 -1.34
CA VAL A 11 -5.49 13.74 -0.24
C VAL A 11 -5.04 13.06 1.05
N MET A 12 -4.21 13.78 1.82
CA MET A 12 -3.68 13.30 3.11
C MET A 12 -4.69 13.43 4.25
N LYS A 13 -5.61 14.38 4.16
CA LYS A 13 -6.62 14.64 5.16
C LYS A 13 -7.95 14.92 4.47
N THR A 14 -9.00 14.23 4.91
CA THR A 14 -10.39 14.48 4.52
C THR A 14 -11.22 14.82 5.75
N ASN A 15 -12.36 15.46 5.52
CA ASN A 15 -13.41 15.58 6.51
C ASN A 15 -14.54 14.62 6.14
N TYR A 16 -14.68 13.52 6.89
CA TYR A 16 -15.67 12.48 6.60
C TYR A 16 -17.11 13.01 6.48
N ALA A 17 -17.47 14.04 7.25
CA ALA A 17 -18.82 14.61 7.21
C ALA A 17 -19.14 15.34 5.89
N LEU A 18 -18.12 15.90 5.24
CA LEU A 18 -18.25 16.67 4.00
C LEU A 18 -17.92 15.82 2.77
N ASP A 19 -16.75 15.18 2.80
CA ASP A 19 -16.16 14.53 1.64
C ASP A 19 -16.68 13.11 1.46
N LYS A 20 -17.11 12.45 2.54
CA LYS A 20 -17.49 11.02 2.59
C LYS A 20 -16.41 10.06 2.07
N GLU A 21 -15.20 10.55 1.90
CA GLU A 21 -14.04 9.79 1.43
C GLU A 21 -12.99 9.69 2.54
N LEU A 22 -12.25 8.60 2.54
CA LEU A 22 -11.15 8.37 3.46
C LEU A 22 -9.87 8.96 2.88
N PRO A 23 -8.95 9.45 3.74
CA PRO A 23 -7.65 9.91 3.28
C PRO A 23 -6.88 8.74 2.67
N THR A 24 -6.39 8.93 1.45
CA THR A 24 -5.66 7.92 0.69
C THR A 24 -4.15 8.05 0.84
N LEU A 25 -3.67 9.22 1.28
CA LEU A 25 -2.25 9.51 1.42
C LEU A 25 -1.78 9.38 2.88
N PRO A 26 -0.58 8.84 3.11
CA PRO A 26 -0.02 8.72 4.45
C PRO A 26 0.44 10.08 5.00
N ILE A 27 0.56 10.15 6.33
CA ILE A 27 1.15 11.30 7.02
C ILE A 27 2.67 11.27 6.83
N LEU A 28 3.25 12.37 6.36
CA LEU A 28 4.69 12.52 6.17
C LEU A 28 5.33 13.29 7.34
N LYS A 29 6.59 12.99 7.63
CA LYS A 29 7.39 13.67 8.66
C LYS A 29 7.93 14.99 8.09
N ARG A 30 7.79 16.05 8.88
CA ARG A 30 8.35 17.39 8.60
C ARG A 30 9.86 17.34 8.46
N GLY A 31 10.40 17.97 7.42
CA GLY A 31 11.83 18.04 7.16
C GLY A 31 12.47 16.72 6.70
N SER A 32 11.67 15.69 6.38
CA SER A 32 12.17 14.44 5.80
C SER A 32 12.09 14.44 4.27
N ASP A 33 13.05 13.75 3.66
CA ASP A 33 13.11 13.52 2.22
C ASP A 33 12.37 12.24 1.83
N TYR A 34 11.56 12.35 0.78
CA TYR A 34 10.74 11.27 0.26
C TYR A 34 10.96 11.09 -1.24
N THR A 35 10.98 9.84 -1.68
CA THR A 35 10.95 9.48 -3.09
C THR A 35 9.53 9.05 -3.46
N PHE A 36 8.99 9.67 -4.50
CA PHE A 36 7.72 9.28 -5.12
C PHE A 36 8.01 8.55 -6.42
N GLN A 37 7.52 7.32 -6.54
CA GLN A 37 7.64 6.50 -7.75
C GLN A 37 6.25 6.22 -8.32
N PHE A 38 6.01 6.63 -9.55
CA PHE A 38 4.74 6.52 -10.25
C PHE A 38 4.81 5.40 -11.30
N ASN A 39 4.03 4.33 -11.10
CA ASN A 39 3.92 3.21 -12.04
C ASN A 39 2.67 3.40 -12.90
N TYR A 40 2.91 3.86 -14.13
CA TYR A 40 1.88 4.07 -15.13
C TYR A 40 2.43 3.92 -16.55
N GLU A 41 1.51 3.68 -17.48
CA GLU A 41 1.72 3.70 -18.93
C GLU A 41 0.73 4.69 -19.57
N VAL A 42 1.18 5.45 -20.56
CA VAL A 42 0.38 6.46 -21.24
C VAL A 42 0.71 6.51 -22.73
N GLU A 43 -0.33 6.67 -23.55
CA GLU A 43 -0.20 6.95 -24.98
C GLU A 43 -0.98 8.23 -25.33
N PRO A 44 -0.37 9.22 -26.02
CA PRO A 44 1.05 9.30 -26.39
C PRO A 44 1.96 9.57 -25.18
N GLN A 45 3.28 9.35 -25.32
CA GLN A 45 4.24 9.60 -24.25
C GLN A 45 4.21 11.07 -23.81
N GLY A 46 4.26 11.31 -22.50
CA GLY A 46 4.20 12.66 -21.92
C GLY A 46 2.79 13.26 -21.85
N ALA A 47 1.76 12.51 -22.22
CA ALA A 47 0.37 12.95 -22.15
C ALA A 47 -0.27 12.83 -20.75
N LEU A 48 0.55 12.59 -19.72
CA LEU A 48 0.15 12.53 -18.32
C LEU A 48 1.25 13.18 -17.47
N TYR A 49 0.87 13.95 -16.46
CA TYR A 49 1.82 14.44 -15.46
C TYR A 49 1.17 14.49 -14.07
N PHE A 50 2.01 14.45 -13.05
CA PHE A 50 1.57 14.55 -11.66
C PHE A 50 1.89 15.93 -11.10
N LYS A 51 1.11 16.38 -10.14
CA LYS A 51 1.36 17.61 -9.40
C LYS A 51 1.23 17.33 -7.91
N ILE A 52 2.30 17.61 -7.16
CA ILE A 52 2.29 17.56 -5.70
C ILE A 52 2.12 18.98 -5.18
N ILE A 53 1.20 19.19 -4.25
CA ILE A 53 0.90 20.49 -3.66
C ILE A 53 0.98 20.39 -2.14
N PHE A 54 1.79 21.25 -1.54
CA PHE A 54 1.94 21.36 -0.08
C PHE A 54 1.13 22.54 0.43
N TYR A 55 0.41 22.32 1.52
CA TYR A 55 -0.45 23.31 2.15
C TYR A 55 0.00 23.62 3.57
N SER A 56 -0.15 24.88 3.96
CA SER A 56 0.01 25.33 5.34
C SER A 56 -1.17 24.87 6.21
N LYS A 57 -1.09 25.15 7.52
CA LYS A 57 -2.23 24.98 8.44
C LYS A 57 -3.45 25.81 8.05
N ASP A 58 -3.22 26.98 7.45
CA ASP A 58 -4.25 27.91 6.99
C ASP A 58 -4.76 27.60 5.57
N GLU A 59 -4.48 26.38 5.07
CA GLU A 59 -4.87 25.92 3.72
C GLU A 59 -4.28 26.71 2.55
N THR A 60 -3.29 27.57 2.81
CA THR A 60 -2.54 28.29 1.77
C THR A 60 -1.53 27.36 1.09
N VAL A 61 -1.37 27.49 -0.23
CA VAL A 61 -0.35 26.75 -0.97
C VAL A 61 1.04 27.27 -0.59
N LEU A 62 1.88 26.40 -0.03
CA LEU A 62 3.27 26.71 0.30
C LEU A 62 4.20 26.48 -0.89
N SER A 63 4.01 25.34 -1.56
CA SER A 63 4.80 24.96 -2.73
C SER A 63 4.01 23.98 -3.58
N SER A 64 4.28 23.98 -4.89
CA SER A 64 3.76 22.97 -5.81
C SER A 64 4.81 22.54 -6.80
N GLN A 65 4.89 21.25 -7.06
CA GLN A 65 5.86 20.65 -7.97
C GLN A 65 5.14 19.85 -9.05
N ILE A 66 5.49 20.10 -10.30
CA ILE A 66 4.99 19.35 -11.47
C ILE A 66 6.01 18.28 -11.82
N ILE A 67 5.54 17.05 -12.00
CA ILE A 67 6.35 15.85 -12.18
C ILE A 67 5.94 15.21 -13.50
N LYS A 68 6.87 15.20 -14.44
CA LYS A 68 6.70 14.55 -15.75
C LYS A 68 7.34 13.17 -15.78
N ASP A 69 8.34 12.95 -14.94
CA ASP A 69 9.06 11.69 -14.84
C ASP A 69 8.32 10.67 -13.97
N LYS A 70 8.76 9.42 -14.02
CA LYS A 70 8.19 8.35 -13.20
C LYS A 70 8.73 8.36 -11.76
N GLU A 71 9.80 9.09 -11.48
CA GLU A 71 10.38 9.20 -10.15
C GLU A 71 10.75 10.65 -9.82
N VAL A 72 10.53 11.05 -8.58
CA VAL A 72 10.92 12.36 -8.08
C VAL A 72 11.31 12.29 -6.60
N HIS A 73 12.35 13.04 -6.25
CA HIS A 73 12.72 13.30 -4.86
C HIS A 73 12.13 14.61 -4.40
N VAL A 74 11.46 14.60 -3.25
CA VAL A 74 10.76 15.74 -2.70
C VAL A 74 11.04 15.85 -1.21
N ASN A 75 11.46 17.03 -0.79
CA ASN A 75 11.57 17.38 0.61
C ASN A 75 10.19 17.83 1.14
N TYR A 76 9.72 17.22 2.23
CA TYR A 76 8.45 17.64 2.85
C TYR A 76 8.70 18.85 3.76
N PRO A 77 8.18 20.06 3.41
CA PRO A 77 8.56 21.29 4.12
C PRO A 77 8.18 21.27 5.60
N GLU A 78 9.00 21.89 6.46
CA GLU A 78 8.71 21.93 7.90
C GLU A 78 7.41 22.66 8.25
N THR A 79 7.05 23.65 7.45
CA THR A 79 5.83 24.45 7.61
C THR A 79 4.60 23.77 7.02
N ALA A 80 4.76 22.67 6.27
CA ALA A 80 3.66 21.98 5.63
C ALA A 80 2.83 21.17 6.65
N HIS A 81 1.51 21.32 6.55
CA HIS A 81 0.56 20.58 7.37
C HIS A 81 -0.11 19.44 6.61
N THR A 82 -0.55 19.71 5.38
CA THR A 82 -1.23 18.74 4.53
C THR A 82 -0.65 18.82 3.11
N TYR A 83 -0.87 17.77 2.34
CA TYR A 83 -0.47 17.73 0.95
C TYR A 83 -1.48 16.96 0.12
N LYS A 84 -1.43 17.22 -1.19
CA LYS A 84 -2.27 16.55 -2.18
C LYS A 84 -1.42 16.17 -3.38
N VAL A 85 -1.78 15.07 -4.02
CA VAL A 85 -1.19 14.62 -5.28
C VAL A 85 -2.29 14.59 -6.33
N GLN A 86 -2.05 15.18 -7.49
CA GLN A 86 -3.01 15.24 -8.59
C GLN A 86 -2.42 14.58 -9.83
N MET A 87 -3.18 13.72 -10.47
CA MET A 87 -2.89 13.18 -11.80
C MET A 87 -3.63 14.02 -12.84
N ILE A 88 -2.90 14.64 -13.76
CA ILE A 88 -3.45 15.64 -14.70
C ILE A 88 -3.26 15.15 -16.13
N ASN A 89 -4.35 15.19 -16.89
CA ASN A 89 -4.37 14.80 -18.30
C ASN A 89 -3.64 15.85 -19.17
N ALA A 90 -2.72 15.42 -20.02
CA ALA A 90 -2.08 16.24 -21.04
C ALA A 90 -2.37 15.69 -22.45
N ALA A 91 -3.66 15.50 -22.75
CA ALA A 91 -4.16 14.92 -24.02
C ALA A 91 -3.84 13.42 -24.21
N ALA A 92 -3.89 12.64 -23.12
CA ALA A 92 -3.78 11.20 -23.21
C ALA A 92 -4.98 10.59 -23.94
N GLN A 93 -4.69 9.60 -24.77
CA GLN A 93 -5.68 8.75 -25.42
C GLN A 93 -5.92 7.50 -24.57
N ILE A 94 -4.85 6.91 -24.04
CA ILE A 94 -4.89 5.71 -23.21
C ILE A 94 -4.05 5.96 -21.96
N ILE A 95 -4.61 5.62 -20.79
CA ILE A 95 -3.93 5.69 -19.49
C ILE A 95 -4.10 4.35 -18.81
N ARG A 96 -2.98 3.74 -18.40
CA ARG A 96 -2.95 2.59 -17.50
C ARG A 96 -2.21 3.00 -16.25
N PHE A 97 -2.96 3.24 -15.17
CA PHE A 97 -2.40 3.58 -13.88
C PHE A 97 -2.46 2.36 -12.96
N GLU A 98 -1.32 1.98 -12.37
CA GLU A 98 -1.25 0.85 -11.44
C GLU A 98 -1.23 1.35 -9.99
N LYS A 99 -0.16 2.07 -9.63
CA LYS A 99 0.07 2.60 -8.28
C LYS A 99 1.17 3.65 -8.30
N PHE A 100 1.25 4.43 -7.24
CA PHE A 100 2.51 5.08 -6.88
C PHE A 100 2.92 4.69 -5.48
N THR A 101 4.22 4.74 -5.20
CA THR A 101 4.80 4.42 -3.90
C THR A 101 5.55 5.62 -3.36
N ILE A 102 5.39 5.86 -2.07
CA ILE A 102 6.10 6.90 -1.33
C ILE A 102 7.05 6.22 -0.36
N THR A 103 8.33 6.53 -0.42
CA THR A 103 9.35 5.95 0.46
C THR A 103 10.19 7.05 1.09
N GLU A 104 10.32 7.03 2.43
CA GLU A 104 11.27 7.90 3.15
C GLU A 104 12.69 7.49 2.76
N GLN A 105 13.53 8.43 2.35
CA GLN A 105 14.87 8.13 1.83
C GLN A 105 15.73 7.36 2.85
N ARG A 106 15.63 7.70 4.14
CA ARG A 106 16.31 7.00 5.24
C ARG A 106 15.96 5.51 5.33
N LEU A 107 14.79 5.10 4.83
CA LEU A 107 14.34 3.71 4.84
C LEU A 107 14.83 2.94 3.60
N ILE A 108 15.16 3.62 2.50
CA ILE A 108 15.67 2.98 1.28
C ILE A 108 17.01 2.31 1.57
N ASP A 109 17.88 2.99 2.34
CA ASP A 109 19.18 2.46 2.75
C ASP A 109 19.08 1.19 3.63
N SER A 110 17.93 0.96 4.29
CA SER A 110 17.72 -0.18 5.19
C SER A 110 16.86 -1.31 4.60
N LYS A 111 16.17 -1.08 3.47
CA LYS A 111 15.22 -2.04 2.86
C LYS A 111 15.88 -3.13 2.01
N GLN A 112 17.20 -3.14 1.91
CA GLN A 112 17.96 -4.23 1.28
C GLN A 112 18.07 -5.46 2.21
N ARG A 113 16.97 -5.84 2.88
CA ARG A 113 16.88 -7.11 3.63
C ARG A 113 16.19 -8.14 2.74
N ASN A 114 17.02 -8.94 2.10
CA ASN A 114 16.65 -10.11 1.30
C ASN A 114 15.66 -11.01 2.05
N LEU A 115 14.84 -11.75 1.31
CA LEU A 115 14.11 -12.91 1.85
C LEU A 115 15.14 -13.86 2.47
N THR A 116 15.15 -13.97 3.79
CA THR A 116 16.03 -14.91 4.51
C THR A 116 15.23 -16.14 4.90
N ILE A 117 15.62 -17.30 4.36
CA ILE A 117 15.13 -18.59 4.84
C ILE A 117 15.90 -18.89 6.12
N SER A 118 15.22 -18.96 7.26
CA SER A 118 15.85 -19.41 8.50
C SER A 118 16.25 -20.89 8.39
N GLY A 119 17.24 -21.31 9.17
CA GLY A 119 17.52 -22.74 9.34
C GLY A 119 16.29 -23.49 9.88
N VAL A 120 16.26 -24.81 9.69
CA VAL A 120 15.17 -25.65 10.20
C VAL A 120 15.23 -25.68 11.73
N THR A 121 14.16 -25.22 12.37
CA THR A 121 13.98 -25.28 13.83
C THR A 121 13.08 -26.45 14.20
N ASN A 122 13.24 -27.01 15.41
CA ASN A 122 12.41 -28.10 15.94
C ASN A 122 12.40 -29.34 15.04
N VAL A 123 13.59 -29.92 14.84
CA VAL A 123 13.79 -31.09 13.98
C VAL A 123 13.38 -32.35 14.74
N ASP A 124 12.25 -32.94 14.35
CA ASP A 124 11.92 -34.33 14.66
C ASP A 124 12.22 -35.20 13.42
N THR A 125 13.07 -36.21 13.61
CA THR A 125 13.46 -37.16 12.57
C THR A 125 12.43 -38.27 12.35
N ASN A 126 11.47 -38.46 13.27
CA ASN A 126 10.40 -39.44 13.15
C ASN A 126 9.14 -38.91 12.47
N GLU A 127 9.02 -37.60 12.27
CA GLU A 127 7.92 -36.99 11.53
C GLU A 127 8.32 -36.72 10.07
N ALA A 128 7.57 -37.32 9.13
CA ALA A 128 7.72 -37.07 7.69
C ALA A 128 7.10 -35.72 7.25
N VAL A 129 6.68 -34.88 8.20
CA VAL A 129 6.05 -33.59 7.95
C VAL A 129 7.04 -32.46 8.28
N ARG A 130 7.00 -31.38 7.50
CA ARG A 130 7.77 -30.16 7.73
C ARG A 130 6.82 -28.97 7.68
N ASN A 131 6.76 -28.22 8.76
CA ASN A 131 5.96 -27.00 8.84
C ASN A 131 6.79 -25.81 8.35
N VAL A 132 6.38 -25.21 7.24
CA VAL A 132 6.97 -23.96 6.74
C VAL A 132 6.07 -22.81 7.18
N VAL A 133 6.61 -21.92 8.01
CA VAL A 133 5.90 -20.73 8.48
C VAL A 133 6.33 -19.55 7.63
N PHE A 134 5.42 -19.04 6.81
CA PHE A 134 5.61 -17.75 6.15
C PHE A 134 5.38 -16.65 7.17
N VAL A 135 6.46 -16.03 7.61
CA VAL A 135 6.41 -14.87 8.49
C VAL A 135 6.40 -13.65 7.58
N GLU A 136 5.38 -12.81 7.71
CA GLU A 136 5.43 -11.49 7.08
C GLU A 136 6.70 -10.78 7.56
N PRO A 137 7.51 -10.18 6.68
CA PRO A 137 8.69 -9.44 7.09
C PRO A 137 8.21 -8.35 8.06
N SER A 138 8.47 -8.58 9.35
CA SER A 138 7.87 -7.84 10.44
C SER A 138 8.52 -6.47 10.56
N GLN A 139 8.25 -5.60 9.60
CA GLN A 139 8.45 -4.15 9.66
C GLN A 139 7.43 -3.47 8.75
N TRP A 140 6.15 -3.57 9.10
CA TRP A 140 5.21 -2.52 8.70
C TRP A 140 4.09 -2.20 9.68
N LEU A 141 4.04 -2.81 10.87
CA LEU A 141 2.99 -2.53 11.83
C LEU A 141 3.53 -2.61 13.27
N ASP A 142 3.73 -1.44 13.89
CA ASP A 142 3.94 -1.29 15.34
C ASP A 142 2.63 -1.58 16.10
N TYR A 143 2.14 -2.82 16.05
CA TYR A 143 1.00 -3.26 16.87
C TYR A 143 1.42 -4.36 17.85
N PRO A 144 0.92 -4.34 19.10
CA PRO A 144 1.19 -5.41 20.05
C PRO A 144 0.54 -6.71 19.58
N ILE A 145 1.36 -7.75 19.41
CA ILE A 145 0.97 -9.08 18.98
C ILE A 145 0.00 -9.67 20.01
N VAL A 146 -1.29 -9.76 19.67
CA VAL A 146 -2.21 -10.67 20.36
C VAL A 146 -2.74 -11.67 19.35
N ALA A 147 -2.53 -12.94 19.68
CA ALA A 147 -3.05 -14.17 19.07
C ALA A 147 -2.46 -14.57 17.70
N ILE A 148 -1.42 -15.41 17.78
CA ILE A 148 -1.06 -16.34 16.71
C ILE A 148 -2.20 -17.38 16.60
N CYS A 149 -2.91 -17.39 15.48
CA CYS A 149 -3.82 -18.48 15.13
C CYS A 149 -3.04 -19.47 14.26
N SER A 150 -2.65 -20.61 14.84
CA SER A 150 -2.06 -21.70 14.07
C SER A 150 -3.15 -22.41 13.28
N VAL A 151 -3.01 -22.44 11.95
CA VAL A 151 -3.83 -23.28 11.07
C VAL A 151 -3.11 -24.61 10.89
N THR A 152 -3.57 -25.66 11.56
CA THR A 152 -3.09 -27.02 11.35
C THR A 152 -3.85 -27.64 10.17
N PHE A 153 -3.18 -27.84 9.04
CA PHE A 153 -3.73 -28.64 7.94
C PHE A 153 -3.60 -30.13 8.30
N LYS A 154 -4.74 -30.82 8.47
CA LYS A 154 -4.80 -32.29 8.41
C LYS A 154 -5.11 -32.68 6.98
N GLU A 155 -4.18 -33.33 6.30
CA GLU A 155 -4.42 -33.89 4.97
C GLU A 155 -5.08 -35.28 5.09
N CYS A 156 -6.21 -35.45 4.41
CA CYS A 156 -6.98 -36.69 4.33
C CYS A 156 -6.27 -37.72 3.42
N ASN A 157 -6.44 -39.00 3.77
CA ASN A 157 -5.92 -40.19 3.07
C ASN A 157 -6.02 -40.13 1.53
N PRO A 158 -4.98 -40.60 0.79
CA PRO A 158 -4.97 -40.56 -0.66
C PRO A 158 -5.55 -41.86 -1.23
N LEU A 159 -6.86 -41.93 -1.49
CA LEU A 159 -7.44 -42.88 -2.43
C LEU A 159 -8.66 -42.27 -3.13
N LEU A 160 -8.45 -41.30 -4.02
CA LEU A 160 -9.25 -41.18 -5.25
C LEU A 160 -8.64 -40.16 -6.21
N ASN A 161 -8.33 -40.63 -7.41
CA ASN A 161 -7.81 -39.86 -8.53
C ASN A 161 -9.00 -39.29 -9.32
N ILE A 162 -9.30 -37.98 -9.25
CA ILE A 162 -10.02 -37.22 -10.30
C ILE A 162 -9.64 -35.72 -10.23
N GLY A 163 -9.15 -35.20 -11.37
CA GLY A 163 -9.34 -33.85 -11.93
C GLY A 163 -9.41 -32.63 -11.00
N LEU A 164 -8.36 -31.79 -11.03
CA LEU A 164 -8.38 -30.44 -10.47
C LEU A 164 -9.37 -29.54 -11.24
N LYS A 165 -10.58 -29.39 -10.69
CA LYS A 165 -11.53 -28.34 -11.07
C LYS A 165 -11.41 -27.18 -10.07
N LEU A 166 -10.74 -26.11 -10.49
CA LEU A 166 -10.71 -24.82 -9.80
C LEU A 166 -12.15 -24.36 -9.52
N SER A 167 -12.56 -24.42 -8.27
CA SER A 167 -13.85 -23.90 -7.81
C SER A 167 -13.63 -23.01 -6.59
N ARG A 168 -13.94 -21.73 -6.79
CA ARG A 168 -14.27 -20.70 -5.79
C ARG A 168 -14.71 -21.27 -4.43
N ILE A 169 -14.09 -20.79 -3.35
CA ILE A 169 -14.70 -20.86 -2.01
C ILE A 169 -14.96 -19.43 -1.55
N ILE A 170 -16.24 -19.05 -1.65
CA ILE A 170 -16.88 -17.98 -0.87
C ILE A 170 -17.27 -18.61 0.47
N GLY A 171 -16.97 -17.94 1.58
CA GLY A 171 -17.40 -18.41 2.90
C GLY A 171 -16.95 -17.54 4.07
N MET A 172 -17.41 -16.28 4.13
CA MET A 172 -17.43 -15.53 5.39
C MET A 172 -18.53 -16.11 6.28
N LYS A 173 -18.17 -16.63 7.46
CA LYS A 173 -19.13 -16.93 8.53
C LYS A 173 -18.97 -15.89 9.63
N SER A 174 -19.88 -14.92 9.63
CA SER A 174 -20.09 -13.96 10.71
C SER A 174 -20.45 -14.70 12.02
N LYS A 175 -19.78 -14.37 13.12
CA LYS A 175 -20.24 -14.66 14.48
C LYS A 175 -20.46 -13.33 15.19
N GLY A 176 -21.71 -13.07 15.55
CA GLY A 176 -22.14 -11.90 16.30
C GLY A 176 -21.59 -11.89 17.72
N LEU A 177 -21.25 -10.69 18.19
CA LEU A 177 -20.95 -10.41 19.60
C LEU A 177 -22.27 -10.05 20.29
N TYR A 178 -22.72 -10.90 21.21
CA TYR A 178 -23.78 -10.58 22.16
C TYR A 178 -23.15 -9.80 23.33
N ARG A 179 -23.79 -8.69 23.71
CA ARG A 179 -23.43 -7.87 24.88
C ARG A 179 -23.86 -8.58 26.17
N GLU A 180 -23.00 -8.60 27.18
CA GLU A 180 -23.43 -8.82 28.56
C GLU A 180 -23.44 -7.48 29.32
N THR A 181 -24.57 -7.23 29.97
CA THR A 181 -24.86 -6.18 30.93
C THR A 181 -24.44 -6.61 32.32
N TRP A 182 -23.84 -5.70 33.09
CA TRP A 182 -24.09 -5.51 34.52
C TRP A 182 -24.09 -4.01 34.80
#